data_AF-A0A7S0YYU2-F1
#
_entry.id   AF-A0A7S0YYU2-F1
#
_cell.length_a   1.000
_cell.length_b   1.000
_cell.length_c   1.000
_cell.angle_alpha   90.00
_cell.angle_beta   90.00
_cell.angle_gamma   90.00
#
_symmetry.space_group_name_H-M   'P 1'
#
loop_
_entity.id
_entity.type
_entity.pdbx_description
1 polymer ?
#
loop_
_entity_poly.entity_id
_entity_poly.type
_entity_poly.pdbx_seq_one_letter_code
_entity_poly.pdbx_strand_id
1 'polypeptide(L)'
;VDVRCEARFPGKVRTYMVNGKGTITEEVPPGVWEEAYLCSLLRSLQPLPALPSIKFLPSHPMGSDEALLSLADRYFWEGSKLGVRRDERPDAAHMNHLSAGVADYFASCFRPDAAVAFFSRFIDREPLLTVHVASALSRMGKDARAEEMLKASIAAQPEQGMLRVALCDLLLSQGKFGEAIAAGEGAVALENPPPGAWGPLA
;
A
#
# COMPACT_ATOMS: atom_id res chain seq x y z
N VAL A 1 18.56 6.76 -0.51
CA VAL A 1 19.96 6.46 -0.89
C VAL A 1 19.94 5.71 -2.20
N ASP A 2 20.95 5.91 -3.06
CA ASP A 2 21.09 5.19 -4.33
C ASP A 2 22.22 4.16 -4.22
N VAL A 3 21.90 2.87 -4.32
CA VAL A 3 22.86 1.77 -4.22
C VAL A 3 23.34 1.39 -5.62
N ARG A 4 24.66 1.35 -5.82
CA ARG A 4 25.26 1.12 -7.14
C ARG A 4 26.19 -0.08 -7.13
N CYS A 5 26.07 -0.89 -8.17
CA CYS A 5 26.93 -2.04 -8.44
C CYS A 5 27.67 -1.82 -9.77
N GLU A 6 28.98 -1.61 -9.70
CA GLU A 6 29.85 -1.49 -10.87
C GLU A 6 30.60 -2.80 -11.11
N ALA A 7 30.29 -3.50 -12.20
CA ALA A 7 31.08 -4.61 -12.69
C ALA A 7 32.16 -4.09 -13.66
N ARG A 8 33.44 -4.31 -13.34
CA ARG A 8 34.61 -3.92 -14.13
C ARG A 8 35.35 -5.14 -14.64
N PHE A 9 35.76 -5.09 -15.91
CA PHE A 9 36.63 -6.12 -16.47
C PHE A 9 38.09 -5.94 -15.98
N PRO A 10 38.79 -6.99 -15.53
CA PRO A 10 38.35 -8.38 -15.41
C PRO A 10 37.72 -8.70 -14.03
N GLY A 11 36.42 -9.03 -14.02
CA GLY A 11 35.71 -9.68 -12.91
C GLY A 11 35.57 -8.94 -11.59
N LYS A 12 35.95 -7.66 -11.48
CA LYS A 12 35.86 -6.90 -10.22
C LYS A 12 34.46 -6.31 -10.07
N VAL A 13 33.82 -6.49 -8.93
CA VAL A 13 32.56 -5.82 -8.59
C VAL A 13 32.84 -4.83 -7.47
N ARG A 14 32.42 -3.58 -7.67
CA ARG A 14 32.44 -2.53 -6.65
C ARG A 14 31.00 -2.15 -6.32
N THR A 15 30.65 -2.27 -5.05
CA THR A 15 29.36 -1.83 -4.51
C THR A 15 29.56 -0.61 -3.65
N TYR A 16 28.76 0.43 -3.83
CA TYR A 16 28.80 1.63 -3.00
C TYR A 16 27.43 2.29 -2.98
N MET A 17 27.21 3.18 -2.02
CA MET A 17 25.98 3.96 -1.94
C MET A 17 26.24 5.46 -2.08
N VAL A 18 25.28 6.16 -2.70
CA VAL A 18 25.32 7.60 -2.93
C VAL A 18 24.14 8.24 -2.20
N ASN A 19 24.41 9.23 -1.36
CA ASN A 19 23.36 9.99 -0.66
C ASN A 19 22.78 11.11 -1.54
N GLY A 20 21.73 11.79 -1.06
CA GLY A 20 21.12 12.91 -1.79
C GLY A 20 22.02 14.14 -2.00
N LYS A 21 23.16 14.22 -1.30
CA LYS A 21 24.19 15.26 -1.46
C LYS A 21 25.32 14.84 -2.40
N GLY A 22 25.26 13.64 -2.97
CA GLY A 22 26.31 13.08 -3.83
C GLY A 22 27.53 12.51 -3.09
N THR A 23 27.49 12.40 -1.76
CA THR A 23 28.57 11.75 -0.99
C THR A 23 28.53 10.25 -1.21
N ILE A 24 29.71 9.66 -1.49
CA ILE A 24 29.90 8.24 -1.72
C ILE A 24 30.31 7.56 -0.41
N THR A 25 29.72 6.41 -0.11
CA THR A 25 30.13 5.51 0.97
C THR A 25 30.39 4.12 0.39
N GLU A 26 31.61 3.60 0.54
CA GLU A 26 32.01 2.31 -0.04
C GLU A 26 31.38 1.11 0.69
N GLU A 27 31.19 1.21 2.01
CA GLU A 27 30.58 0.13 2.79
C GLU A 27 29.06 0.32 2.83
N VAL A 28 28.32 -0.59 2.19
CA VAL A 28 26.85 -0.58 2.16
C VAL A 28 26.34 -1.47 3.30
N PRO A 29 25.65 -0.91 4.32
CA PRO A 29 25.11 -1.70 5.42
C PRO A 29 24.08 -2.74 4.94
N PRO A 30 23.97 -3.90 5.61
CA PRO A 30 22.99 -4.94 5.25
C PRO A 30 21.54 -4.43 5.17
N GLY A 31 21.10 -3.58 6.10
CA GLY A 31 19.74 -3.02 6.08
C GLY A 31 19.44 -2.17 4.84
N VAL A 32 20.46 -1.54 4.23
CA VAL A 32 20.28 -0.76 3.00
C VAL A 32 20.00 -1.70 1.81
N TRP A 33 20.56 -2.90 1.81
CA TRP A 33 20.24 -3.91 0.78
C TRP A 33 18.81 -4.42 0.92
N GLU A 34 18.34 -4.63 2.15
CA GLU A 34 16.95 -5.03 2.42
C GLU A 34 15.96 -3.95 1.97
N GLU A 35 16.21 -2.68 2.32
CA GLU A 35 15.41 -1.55 1.86
C GLU A 35 15.44 -1.40 0.34
N ALA A 36 16.62 -1.52 -0.29
CA ALA A 36 16.77 -1.43 -1.74
C ALA A 36 16.00 -2.55 -2.44
N TYR A 37 16.06 -3.77 -1.90
CA TYR A 37 15.32 -4.92 -2.38
C TYR A 37 13.81 -4.70 -2.27
N LEU A 38 13.30 -4.33 -1.09
CA LEU A 38 11.88 -4.04 -0.87
C LEU A 38 11.38 -2.94 -1.81
N CYS A 39 12.13 -1.84 -1.93
CA CYS A 39 11.77 -0.73 -2.82
C CYS A 39 11.79 -1.14 -4.30
N SER A 40 12.74 -2.00 -4.72
CA SER A 40 12.78 -2.52 -6.09
C SER A 40 11.52 -3.33 -6.41
N LEU A 41 11.06 -4.14 -5.46
CA LEU A 41 9.86 -4.93 -5.59
C LEU A 41 8.62 -4.03 -5.64
N LEU A 42 8.46 -3.09 -4.71
CA LEU A 42 7.31 -2.18 -4.72
C LEU A 42 7.20 -1.39 -6.02
N ARG A 43 8.31 -0.87 -6.56
CA ARG A 43 8.33 -0.15 -7.85
C ARG A 43 7.97 -1.05 -9.03
N SER A 44 8.31 -2.33 -8.98
CA SER A 44 7.96 -3.28 -10.03
C SER A 44 6.46 -3.62 -10.06
N LEU A 45 5.76 -3.44 -8.94
CA LEU A 45 4.32 -3.69 -8.82
C LEU A 45 3.47 -2.48 -9.23
N GLN A 46 4.08 -1.30 -9.33
CA GLN A 46 3.39 -0.09 -9.75
C GLN A 46 3.20 -0.06 -11.27
N PRO A 47 2.09 0.50 -11.77
CA PRO A 47 1.91 0.75 -13.19
C PRO A 47 2.95 1.78 -13.65
N LEU A 48 3.91 1.35 -14.47
CA LEU A 48 4.97 2.20 -14.99
C LEU A 48 4.67 2.64 -16.43
N PRO A 49 5.08 3.86 -16.82
CA PRO A 49 4.91 4.32 -18.20
C PRO A 49 5.70 3.42 -19.16
N ALA A 50 5.09 3.11 -20.30
CA ALA A 50 5.72 2.32 -21.36
C ALA A 50 6.80 3.14 -22.07
N LEU A 51 7.99 3.21 -21.47
CA LEU A 51 9.16 3.85 -22.05
C LEU A 51 9.96 2.83 -22.87
N PRO A 52 10.30 3.11 -24.15
CA PRO A 52 10.99 2.16 -25.04
C PRO A 52 12.32 1.61 -24.50
N SER A 53 12.97 2.37 -23.62
CA SER A 53 14.28 2.03 -23.05
C SER A 53 14.19 1.21 -21.76
N ILE A 54 13.00 1.00 -21.21
CA ILE A 54 12.80 0.25 -19.97
C ILE A 54 12.39 -1.18 -20.31
N LYS A 55 13.21 -2.14 -19.86
CA LYS A 55 12.86 -3.56 -19.89
C LYS A 55 12.35 -3.97 -18.52
N PHE A 56 11.14 -4.51 -18.50
CA PHE A 56 10.56 -5.10 -17.31
C PHE A 56 11.01 -6.55 -17.21
N LEU A 57 11.74 -6.87 -16.15
CA LEU A 57 11.96 -8.24 -15.76
C LEU A 57 10.81 -8.65 -14.84
N PRO A 58 10.28 -9.88 -14.94
CA PRO A 58 9.27 -10.36 -14.02
C PRO A 58 9.83 -10.21 -12.61
N SER A 59 9.11 -9.42 -11.81
CA SER A 59 9.42 -9.30 -10.40
C SER A 59 9.00 -10.60 -9.74
N HIS A 60 9.99 -11.22 -9.12
CA HIS A 60 9.89 -12.47 -8.39
C HIS A 60 9.72 -13.77 -9.18
N PRO A 61 10.57 -14.78 -8.93
CA PRO A 61 10.09 -16.16 -9.05
C PRO A 61 9.00 -16.39 -8.00
N MET A 62 7.89 -17.02 -8.40
CA MET A 62 6.88 -17.52 -7.46
C MET A 62 7.57 -18.30 -6.33
N GLY A 63 7.25 -18.02 -5.05
CA GLY A 63 7.80 -18.76 -3.90
C GLY A 63 8.65 -17.95 -2.92
N SER A 64 8.68 -16.63 -3.05
CA SER A 64 9.50 -15.74 -2.23
C SER A 64 8.68 -14.85 -1.28
N ASP A 65 7.42 -15.21 -1.10
CA ASP A 65 6.41 -14.48 -0.33
C ASP A 65 6.88 -14.27 1.11
N GLU A 66 7.61 -15.24 1.67
CA GLU A 66 8.17 -15.14 3.02
C GLU A 66 9.18 -14.00 3.16
N ALA A 67 10.05 -13.81 2.17
CA ALA A 67 11.02 -12.71 2.18
C ALA A 67 10.31 -11.35 2.05
N LEU A 68 9.29 -11.26 1.18
CA LEU A 68 8.48 -10.05 1.06
C LEU A 68 7.76 -9.74 2.38
N LEU A 69 7.05 -10.72 2.93
CA LEU A 69 6.27 -10.55 4.16
C LEU A 69 7.17 -10.22 5.36
N SER A 70 8.33 -10.86 5.47
CA SER A 70 9.30 -10.59 6.54
C SER A 70 9.82 -9.15 6.48
N LEU A 71 10.18 -8.67 5.29
CA LEU A 71 10.63 -7.30 5.10
C LEU A 71 9.50 -6.28 5.27
N ALA A 72 8.31 -6.60 4.74
CA ALA A 72 7.13 -5.76 4.90
C ALA A 72 6.74 -5.62 6.37
N ASP A 73 6.81 -6.69 7.16
CA ASP A 73 6.56 -6.66 8.60
C ASP A 73 7.58 -5.81 9.35
N ARG A 74 8.87 -5.98 9.02
CA ARG A 74 9.99 -5.23 9.62
C ARG A 74 9.88 -3.73 9.38
N TYR A 75 9.60 -3.34 8.14
CA TYR A 75 9.57 -1.94 7.72
C TYR A 75 8.16 -1.33 7.71
N PHE A 76 7.15 -2.05 8.19
CA PHE A 76 5.75 -1.63 8.12
C PHE A 76 5.52 -0.22 8.66
N TRP A 77 6.03 0.02 9.86
CA TRP A 77 5.87 1.29 10.58
C TRP A 77 6.73 2.42 10.01
N GLU A 78 7.74 2.10 9.21
CA GLU A 78 8.58 3.07 8.49
C GLU A 78 8.06 3.39 7.09
N GLY A 79 7.04 2.67 6.63
CA GLY A 79 6.46 2.80 5.29
C GLY A 79 5.88 4.18 4.98
N SER A 80 5.63 5.02 6.00
CA SER A 80 5.18 6.41 5.82
C SER A 80 6.17 7.25 4.99
N LYS A 81 7.47 6.88 4.97
CA LYS A 81 8.52 7.51 4.16
C LYS A 81 8.36 7.25 2.66
N LEU A 82 7.59 6.23 2.26
CA LEU A 82 7.45 5.81 0.88
C LEU A 82 6.44 6.65 0.09
N GLY A 83 5.64 7.47 0.77
CA GLY A 83 4.58 8.24 0.15
C GLY A 83 3.33 7.40 -0.16
N VAL A 84 2.31 8.09 -0.64
CA VAL A 84 0.97 7.55 -0.90
C VAL A 84 0.66 7.56 -2.39
N ARG A 85 -0.37 6.82 -2.83
CA ARG A 85 -0.85 6.93 -4.21
C ARG A 85 -1.43 8.31 -4.45
N ARG A 86 -1.41 8.75 -5.71
CA ARG A 86 -1.90 10.08 -6.11
C ARG A 86 -3.36 10.32 -5.73
N ASP A 87 -4.15 9.24 -5.67
CA ASP A 87 -5.59 9.27 -5.40
C ASP A 87 -5.90 9.08 -3.90
N GLU A 88 -4.89 8.86 -3.06
CA GLU A 88 -5.04 8.62 -1.62
C GLU A 88 -4.70 9.89 -0.83
N ARG A 89 -5.38 10.08 0.31
CA ARG A 89 -5.08 11.21 1.20
C ARG A 89 -3.71 11.03 1.89
N PRO A 90 -2.90 12.10 2.02
CA PRO A 90 -1.59 12.03 2.68
C PRO A 90 -1.64 11.87 4.21
N ASP A 91 -2.83 12.03 4.81
CA ASP A 91 -3.03 11.97 6.27
C ASP A 91 -2.90 10.55 6.83
N ALA A 92 -3.12 9.53 6.01
CA ALA A 92 -3.03 8.14 6.37
C ALA A 92 -1.59 7.59 6.28
N ALA A 93 -0.81 7.74 7.36
CA ALA A 93 0.61 7.33 7.39
C ALA A 93 0.89 5.86 6.96
N HIS A 94 -0.06 4.96 7.21
CA HIS A 94 0.06 3.53 6.95
C HIS A 94 -0.73 3.02 5.74
N MET A 95 -1.48 3.90 5.07
CA MET A 95 -2.00 3.66 3.70
C MET A 95 -1.01 4.27 2.72
N ASN A 96 -0.01 3.49 2.31
CA ASN A 96 1.13 3.98 1.55
C ASN A 96 1.53 2.97 0.46
N HIS A 97 2.61 3.26 -0.27
CA HIS A 97 3.09 2.36 -1.32
C HIS A 97 3.48 0.96 -0.84
N LEU A 98 3.85 0.77 0.43
CA LEU A 98 4.11 -0.56 0.99
C LEU A 98 2.81 -1.34 1.19
N SER A 99 1.83 -0.77 1.89
CA SER A 99 0.56 -1.46 2.14
C SER A 99 -0.18 -1.76 0.83
N ALA A 100 -0.26 -0.78 -0.07
CA ALA A 100 -0.88 -0.94 -1.37
C ALA A 100 -0.12 -1.94 -2.26
N GLY A 101 1.22 -1.90 -2.25
CA GLY A 101 2.04 -2.83 -3.03
C GLY A 101 1.91 -4.29 -2.55
N VAL A 102 1.88 -4.52 -1.23
CA VAL A 102 1.66 -5.85 -0.66
C VAL A 102 0.25 -6.37 -1.00
N ALA A 103 -0.77 -5.52 -0.88
CA ALA A 103 -2.13 -5.88 -1.26
C ALA A 103 -2.22 -6.25 -2.75
N ASP A 104 -1.65 -5.43 -3.62
CA ASP A 104 -1.64 -5.64 -5.08
C ASP A 104 -0.85 -6.88 -5.49
N TYR A 105 0.26 -7.18 -4.82
CA TYR A 105 1.04 -8.39 -5.08
C TYR A 105 0.21 -9.66 -4.86
N PHE A 106 -0.39 -9.80 -3.68
CA PHE A 106 -1.22 -10.97 -3.36
C PHE A 106 -2.50 -11.02 -4.18
N ALA A 107 -3.03 -9.85 -4.54
CA ALA A 107 -4.07 -9.70 -5.53
C ALA A 107 -3.66 -10.27 -6.90
N SER A 108 -2.51 -9.90 -7.45
CA SER A 108 -2.04 -10.40 -8.75
C SER A 108 -1.68 -11.89 -8.72
N CYS A 109 -1.24 -12.41 -7.57
CA CYS A 109 -0.94 -13.83 -7.38
C CYS A 109 -2.18 -14.70 -7.10
N PHE A 110 -3.39 -14.13 -7.07
CA PHE A 110 -4.62 -14.84 -6.69
C PHE A 110 -4.55 -15.51 -5.30
N ARG A 111 -3.83 -14.88 -4.35
CA ARG A 111 -3.66 -15.34 -2.97
C ARG A 111 -4.20 -14.32 -1.96
N PRO A 112 -5.49 -13.96 -2.01
CA PRO A 112 -6.07 -12.96 -1.11
C PRO A 112 -6.03 -13.37 0.37
N ASP A 113 -5.96 -14.68 0.67
CA ASP A 113 -5.82 -15.23 2.01
C ASP A 113 -4.56 -14.74 2.74
N ALA A 114 -3.44 -14.65 2.01
CA ALA A 114 -2.17 -14.17 2.56
C ALA A 114 -2.24 -12.68 2.93
N ALA A 115 -2.91 -11.87 2.11
CA ALA A 115 -3.15 -10.46 2.41
C ALA A 115 -4.01 -10.28 3.68
N VAL A 116 -5.08 -11.06 3.82
CA VAL A 116 -5.92 -11.04 5.04
C VAL A 116 -5.07 -11.39 6.27
N ALA A 117 -4.28 -12.48 6.21
CA ALA A 117 -3.45 -12.91 7.33
C ALA A 117 -2.40 -11.86 7.72
N PHE A 118 -1.80 -11.18 6.75
CA PHE A 118 -0.82 -10.13 7.00
C PHE A 118 -1.44 -8.88 7.63
N PHE A 119 -2.46 -8.30 6.99
CA PHE A 119 -3.04 -7.02 7.43
C PHE A 119 -3.87 -7.13 8.71
N SER A 120 -4.50 -8.28 8.98
CA SER A 120 -5.31 -8.46 10.20
C SER A 120 -4.52 -8.29 11.50
N ARG A 121 -3.18 -8.34 11.45
CA ARG A 121 -2.31 -8.09 12.62
C ARG A 121 -2.19 -6.61 12.98
N PHE A 122 -2.53 -5.72 12.05
CA PHE A 122 -2.31 -4.28 12.17
C PHE A 122 -3.61 -3.47 12.33
N ILE A 123 -4.76 -4.04 11.95
CA ILE A 123 -6.06 -3.34 11.94
C ILE A 123 -6.50 -2.80 13.31
N ASP A 124 -6.09 -3.46 14.41
CA ASP A 124 -6.42 -3.00 15.77
C ASP A 124 -5.76 -1.65 16.08
N ARG A 125 -4.58 -1.40 15.51
CA ARG A 125 -3.84 -0.14 15.67
C ARG A 125 -4.13 0.86 14.56
N GLU A 126 -4.35 0.36 13.34
CA GLU A 126 -4.63 1.16 12.15
C GLU A 126 -5.88 0.63 11.42
N PRO A 127 -7.09 1.04 11.86
CA PRO A 127 -8.37 0.63 11.27
C PRO A 127 -8.50 0.90 9.78
N LEU A 128 -7.75 1.85 9.23
CA LEU A 128 -7.67 2.14 7.81
C LEU A 128 -7.23 0.93 6.96
N LEU A 129 -6.40 0.04 7.52
CA LEU A 129 -5.94 -1.16 6.83
C LEU A 129 -7.06 -2.18 6.58
N THR A 130 -8.22 -2.00 7.23
CA THR A 130 -9.43 -2.78 6.94
C THR A 130 -9.83 -2.68 5.48
N VAL A 131 -9.48 -1.60 4.76
CA VAL A 131 -9.70 -1.48 3.31
C VAL A 131 -9.03 -2.63 2.55
N HIS A 132 -7.77 -2.93 2.85
CA HIS A 132 -7.04 -4.03 2.19
C HIS A 132 -7.61 -5.40 2.59
N VAL A 133 -7.98 -5.58 3.86
CA VAL A 133 -8.58 -6.84 4.34
C VAL A 133 -9.96 -7.07 3.70
N ALA A 134 -10.80 -6.05 3.62
CA ALA A 134 -12.14 -6.14 3.04
C ALA A 134 -12.08 -6.43 1.53
N SER A 135 -11.18 -5.77 0.80
CA SER A 135 -10.93 -6.05 -0.61
C SER A 135 -10.49 -7.51 -0.82
N ALA A 136 -9.55 -8.00 -0.01
CA ALA A 136 -9.10 -9.39 -0.08
C ALA A 136 -10.23 -10.38 0.29
N LEU A 137 -11.05 -10.09 1.29
CA LEU A 137 -12.21 -10.92 1.67
C LEU A 137 -13.26 -10.98 0.56
N SER A 138 -13.55 -9.86 -0.09
CA SER A 138 -14.48 -9.83 -1.22
C SER A 138 -14.01 -10.70 -2.38
N ARG A 139 -12.72 -10.67 -2.68
CA ARG A 139 -12.10 -11.57 -3.68
C ARG A 139 -12.16 -13.05 -3.30
N MET A 140 -12.30 -13.36 -2.01
CA MET A 140 -12.56 -14.73 -1.52
C MET A 140 -14.05 -15.10 -1.53
N GLY A 141 -14.93 -14.20 -1.99
CA GLY A 141 -16.39 -14.37 -1.92
C GLY A 141 -16.98 -14.19 -0.52
N LYS A 142 -16.24 -13.61 0.43
CA LYS A 142 -16.65 -13.38 1.82
C LYS A 142 -17.19 -11.97 2.02
N ASP A 143 -18.09 -11.56 1.14
CA ASP A 143 -18.61 -10.18 1.04
C ASP A 143 -19.31 -9.69 2.31
N ALA A 144 -20.11 -10.55 2.95
CA ALA A 144 -20.81 -10.18 4.19
C ALA A 144 -19.83 -9.84 5.32
N ARG A 145 -18.72 -10.59 5.43
CA ARG A 145 -17.68 -10.34 6.42
C ARG A 145 -16.88 -9.07 6.10
N ALA A 146 -16.60 -8.84 4.81
CA ALA A 146 -15.94 -7.61 4.37
C ALA A 146 -16.77 -6.36 4.73
N GLU A 147 -18.08 -6.43 4.50
CA GLU A 147 -19.02 -5.35 4.81
C GLU A 147 -19.11 -5.08 6.32
N GLU A 148 -19.22 -6.14 7.13
CA GLU A 148 -19.25 -6.05 8.60
C GLU A 148 -17.98 -5.38 9.14
N MET A 149 -16.80 -5.80 8.66
CA MET A 149 -15.51 -5.24 9.10
C MET A 149 -15.37 -3.76 8.73
N LEU A 150 -15.79 -3.37 7.53
CA LEU A 150 -15.79 -1.97 7.10
C LEU A 150 -16.75 -1.13 7.95
N LYS A 151 -17.97 -1.61 8.19
CA LYS A 151 -18.96 -0.92 9.05
C LYS A 151 -18.43 -0.74 10.48
N ALA A 152 -17.79 -1.76 11.05
CA ALA A 152 -17.16 -1.67 12.36
C ALA A 152 -16.00 -0.65 12.39
N SER A 153 -15.18 -0.63 11.34
CA SER A 153 -14.07 0.32 11.24
C SER A 153 -14.55 1.76 11.05
N ILE A 154 -15.64 1.98 10.29
CA ILE A 154 -16.30 3.29 10.14
C ILE A 154 -16.88 3.76 11.48
N ALA A 155 -17.45 2.85 12.28
CA ALA A 155 -17.96 3.20 13.60
C ALA A 155 -16.82 3.59 14.57
N ALA A 156 -15.64 2.99 14.42
CA ALA A 156 -14.45 3.32 15.21
C ALA A 156 -13.78 4.64 14.78
N GLN A 157 -13.78 4.95 13.48
CA GLN A 157 -13.21 6.19 12.90
C GLN A 157 -14.20 6.87 11.94
N PRO A 158 -15.23 7.55 12.47
CA PRO A 158 -16.27 8.17 11.64
C PRO A 158 -15.78 9.32 10.76
N GLU A 159 -14.63 9.91 11.05
CA GLU A 159 -14.00 11.00 10.30
C GLU A 159 -13.30 10.53 9.01
N GLN A 160 -13.05 9.22 8.90
CA GLN A 160 -12.23 8.70 7.80
C GLN A 160 -13.07 8.41 6.55
N GLY A 161 -12.98 9.30 5.57
CA GLY A 161 -13.70 9.17 4.29
C GLY A 161 -13.31 7.91 3.48
N MET A 162 -12.03 7.52 3.53
CA MET A 162 -11.51 6.37 2.78
C MET A 162 -12.22 5.04 3.13
N LEU A 163 -12.59 4.83 4.40
CA LEU A 163 -13.34 3.64 4.82
C LEU A 163 -14.73 3.58 4.17
N ARG A 164 -15.37 4.74 3.99
CA ARG A 164 -16.69 4.85 3.32
C ARG A 164 -16.58 4.65 1.82
N VAL A 165 -15.51 5.14 1.19
CA VAL A 165 -15.23 4.86 -0.23
C VAL A 165 -15.05 3.36 -0.44
N ALA A 166 -14.25 2.69 0.41
CA ALA A 166 -14.07 1.25 0.34
C ALA A 166 -15.39 0.46 0.54
N LEU A 167 -16.27 0.93 1.44
CA LEU A 167 -17.60 0.35 1.60
C LEU A 167 -18.47 0.58 0.36
N CYS A 168 -18.43 1.77 -0.24
CA CYS A 168 -19.12 2.08 -1.49
C CYS A 168 -18.67 1.12 -2.60
N ASP A 169 -17.36 0.98 -2.83
CA ASP A 169 -16.81 0.09 -3.86
C ASP A 169 -17.22 -1.37 -3.65
N LEU A 170 -17.20 -1.83 -2.40
CA LEU A 170 -17.66 -3.17 -2.03
C LEU A 170 -19.16 -3.34 -2.35
N LEU A 171 -20.00 -2.39 -1.96
CA LEU A 171 -21.44 -2.44 -2.22
C LEU A 171 -21.77 -2.36 -3.72
N LEU A 172 -20.99 -1.58 -4.49
CA LEU A 172 -21.09 -1.53 -5.95
C LEU A 172 -20.75 -2.89 -6.58
N SER A 173 -19.69 -3.56 -6.11
CA SER A 173 -19.32 -4.90 -6.59
C SER A 173 -20.40 -5.95 -6.33
N GLN A 174 -21.23 -5.74 -5.29
CA GLN A 174 -22.37 -6.58 -4.94
C GLN A 174 -23.68 -6.18 -5.66
N GLY A 175 -23.70 -5.08 -6.42
CA GLY A 175 -24.91 -4.55 -7.07
C GLY A 175 -25.88 -3.82 -6.13
N LYS A 176 -25.48 -3.49 -4.90
CA LYS A 176 -26.29 -2.76 -3.92
C LYS A 176 -26.19 -1.23 -4.12
N PHE A 177 -26.64 -0.76 -5.28
CA PHE A 177 -26.45 0.64 -5.69
C PHE A 177 -27.02 1.67 -4.72
N GLY A 178 -28.18 1.41 -4.11
CA GLY A 178 -28.80 2.36 -3.17
C GLY A 178 -27.97 2.59 -1.91
N GLU A 179 -27.43 1.51 -1.32
CA GLU A 179 -26.56 1.61 -0.15
C GLU A 179 -25.18 2.19 -0.53
N ALA A 180 -24.67 1.87 -1.71
CA ALA A 180 -23.42 2.42 -2.21
C ALA A 180 -23.49 3.94 -2.36
N ILE A 181 -24.58 4.48 -2.91
CA ILE A 181 -24.79 5.93 -3.04
C ILE A 181 -24.74 6.60 -1.66
N ALA A 182 -25.44 6.05 -0.66
CA ALA A 182 -25.43 6.62 0.69
C ALA A 182 -24.02 6.62 1.32
N ALA A 183 -23.25 5.55 1.10
CA ALA A 183 -21.86 5.48 1.56
C ALA A 183 -20.97 6.51 0.85
N GLY A 184 -21.13 6.66 -0.47
CA GLY A 184 -20.40 7.64 -1.28
C GLY A 184 -20.71 9.09 -0.92
N GLU A 185 -21.99 9.43 -0.74
CA GLU A 185 -22.42 10.75 -0.27
C GLU A 185 -21.83 11.08 1.10
N GLY A 186 -21.80 10.10 2.01
CA GLY A 186 -21.15 10.25 3.31
C GLY A 186 -19.64 10.49 3.22
N ALA A 187 -18.95 9.89 2.24
CA ALA A 187 -17.53 10.16 2.00
C ALA A 187 -17.31 11.58 1.47
N VAL A 188 -18.11 12.02 0.48
CA VAL A 188 -18.02 13.36 -0.12
C VAL A 188 -18.31 14.46 0.91
N ALA A 189 -19.30 14.26 1.78
CA ALA A 189 -19.64 15.21 2.84
C ALA A 189 -18.47 15.46 3.82
N LEU A 190 -17.57 14.48 3.99
CA LEU A 190 -16.37 14.62 4.82
C LEU A 190 -15.20 15.28 4.09
N GLU A 191 -15.11 15.15 2.77
CA GLU A 191 -14.05 15.78 1.97
C GLU A 191 -14.34 17.24 1.65
N ASN A 192 -15.59 17.52 1.31
CA ASN A 192 -16.05 18.85 0.95
C ASN A 192 -17.29 19.18 1.79
N PRO A 193 -17.09 19.47 3.08
CA PRO A 193 -18.20 19.82 3.96
C PRO A 193 -18.88 21.08 3.43
N PRO A 194 -20.22 21.19 3.55
CA PRO A 194 -20.98 22.30 2.97
C PRO A 194 -20.45 23.66 3.46
N PRO A 195 -20.54 24.73 2.64
CA PRO A 195 -20.10 26.07 3.04
C PRO A 195 -20.76 26.48 4.37
N GLY A 196 -19.95 26.65 5.43
CA GLY A 196 -20.42 26.93 6.80
C GLY A 196 -20.22 25.81 7.82
N ALA A 197 -19.83 24.60 7.39
CA ALA A 197 -19.42 23.50 8.27
C ALA A 197 -17.94 23.56 8.67
N TRP A 198 -17.14 24.36 7.96
CA TRP A 198 -15.85 24.83 8.47
C TRP A 198 -16.16 25.70 9.69
N GLY A 199 -15.85 25.22 10.90
CA GLY A 199 -15.88 26.07 12.10
C GLY A 199 -15.05 27.35 11.90
N PRO A 200 -15.16 28.36 12.77
CA PRO A 200 -14.41 29.60 12.58
C PRO A 200 -12.93 29.26 12.40
N LEU A 201 -12.40 29.55 11.21
CA LEU A 201 -10.97 29.41 10.90
C LEU A 201 -10.24 30.34 11.86
N ALA A 202 -9.66 29.76 12.92
CA ALA A 202 -8.86 30.45 13.91
C ALA A 202 -7.38 30.47 13.48
#